data_AF-A0A9D7CVI8-F1
#
_entry.id   AF-A0A9D7CVI8-F1
#
_cell.length_a   1.000
_cell.length_b   1.000
_cell.length_c   1.000
_cell.angle_alpha   90.00
_cell.angle_beta   90.00
_cell.angle_gamma   90.00
#
_symmetry.space_group_name_H-M   'P 1'
#
loop_
_entity.id
_entity.type
_entity.pdbx_description
1 polymer ?
#
loop_
_entity_poly.entity_id
_entity_poly.type
_entity_poly.pdbx_seq_one_letter_code
_entity_poly.pdbx_strand_id
1 'polypeptide(L)'
;MRPFALLVSTLALSFFGCGGEGSADDADEGALSRTGLERTLSFEGVVYAKPDATETEIVRLAQLQTKTAFGALRTSGMMAQTRELRNVQPATFQKRNVLVVDPQHPEAAGEAKVEVRYTYKDEVLVEEKLGERTSFGLAVLRPDWETEYQEPTRDCVANDREARADARDGYLWYVFDPTLATCKRAIADEKRVIEADRATLSRAAQAAGIARAAPAAAGEAVRIARSQANRRYIPINVALENKRAQRGAVYPEYDRLFRGGIEANKLVVGFLVGRLEHHWVDASKDGNYWEWMSALDTLFEAHPEFSLTKVEPADDITKVTTTAGKTYTNLSIRDYINFAIYDRFPDGTSDAQKRALALAAGRKLDQKWLTFEKKVKVAIGDEAPRDFTIELRTYFGVEEQKEPYQRALKNSDVFVYNGHSFLGAGPLDPRNYQASDFPSSYQLWFIDGCISYNYYNEGYFPLKGGSQNLDLIVNGMEADADYGGMAEAKLISRLISGKQPSYKQLLEAAKQTDPLRIVEGEADNKYRPTETKITVAPR
;
A
#
# COMPACT_ATOMS: atom_id res chain seq x y z
N MET A 1 -26.52 18.89 -62.55
CA MET A 1 -27.18 20.12 -62.05
C MET A 1 -26.22 20.81 -61.09
N ARG A 2 -26.31 22.14 -61.08
CA ARG A 2 -25.36 23.17 -60.61
C ARG A 2 -25.11 23.19 -59.07
N PRO A 3 -24.09 23.93 -58.57
CA PRO A 3 -22.95 23.32 -57.86
C PRO A 3 -22.40 24.17 -56.67
N PHE A 4 -21.16 23.86 -56.23
CA PHE A 4 -20.12 24.75 -55.66
C PHE A 4 -20.36 25.57 -54.37
N ALA A 5 -19.47 25.37 -53.39
CA ALA A 5 -18.75 26.47 -52.71
C ALA A 5 -17.46 25.94 -52.04
N LEU A 6 -16.34 26.10 -52.73
CA LEU A 6 -15.00 26.20 -52.15
C LEU A 6 -14.90 27.56 -51.44
N LEU A 7 -14.39 27.59 -50.21
CA LEU A 7 -13.79 28.80 -49.65
C LEU A 7 -12.30 28.58 -49.45
N VAL A 8 -11.53 29.24 -50.31
CA VAL A 8 -10.11 29.53 -50.12
C VAL A 8 -10.04 30.80 -49.29
N SER A 9 -9.25 30.81 -48.21
CA SER A 9 -8.77 32.07 -47.65
C SER A 9 -7.29 31.97 -47.26
N THR A 10 -6.64 33.09 -47.52
CA THR A 10 -5.23 33.38 -47.71
C THR A 10 -4.31 33.23 -46.49
N LEU A 11 -3.05 32.92 -46.80
CA LEU A 11 -1.82 33.12 -46.02
C LEU A 11 -1.79 34.43 -45.22
N ALA A 12 -1.28 34.35 -43.99
CA ALA A 12 -0.46 35.39 -43.38
C ALA A 12 0.79 34.74 -42.76
N LEU A 13 1.95 34.97 -43.38
CA LEU A 13 3.26 34.72 -42.76
C LEU A 13 3.48 35.76 -41.67
N SER A 14 3.82 35.31 -40.45
CA SER A 14 4.46 36.12 -39.42
C SER A 14 5.65 35.35 -38.88
N PHE A 15 6.84 35.92 -39.04
CA PHE A 15 8.09 35.45 -38.43
C PHE A 15 8.24 36.02 -37.00
N PHE A 16 9.02 35.30 -36.19
CA PHE A 16 9.61 35.61 -34.87
C PHE A 16 8.84 35.24 -33.58
N GLY A 17 9.46 34.32 -32.83
CA GLY A 17 9.29 34.19 -31.38
C GLY A 17 9.48 32.76 -30.86
N CYS A 18 10.72 32.34 -30.58
CA CYS A 18 10.95 31.21 -29.67
C CYS A 18 10.41 31.59 -28.29
N GLY A 19 9.22 31.12 -27.95
CA GLY A 19 8.63 31.20 -26.62
C GLY A 19 8.24 29.79 -26.20
N GLY A 20 8.78 29.34 -25.07
CA GLY A 20 8.71 27.95 -24.61
C GLY A 20 7.29 27.41 -24.54
N GLU A 21 7.17 26.13 -24.89
CA GLU A 21 6.01 25.29 -24.58
C GLU A 21 5.85 25.23 -23.06
N GLY A 22 5.04 26.14 -22.51
CA GLY A 22 4.40 25.93 -21.22
C GLY A 22 3.23 24.97 -21.45
N SER A 23 3.46 23.70 -21.15
CA SER A 23 2.44 22.65 -21.17
C SER A 23 1.32 22.98 -20.18
N ALA A 24 0.08 22.87 -20.65
CA ALA A 24 -1.14 23.12 -19.90
C ALA A 24 -1.53 21.96 -18.94
N ASP A 25 -0.57 21.47 -18.14
CA ASP A 25 -0.75 20.32 -17.22
C ASP A 25 -0.81 20.71 -15.72
N ASP A 26 -0.66 21.98 -15.37
CA ASP A 26 -0.52 22.43 -13.97
C ASP A 26 -1.81 22.37 -13.13
N ALA A 27 -2.96 21.99 -13.70
CA ALA A 27 -4.24 22.08 -13.00
C ALA A 27 -4.49 20.95 -11.97
N ASP A 28 -3.69 19.88 -11.97
CA ASP A 28 -3.95 18.70 -11.13
C ASP A 28 -2.68 18.04 -10.55
N GLU A 29 -1.61 18.81 -10.32
CA GLU A 29 -0.35 18.32 -9.76
C GLU A 29 -0.39 18.05 -8.23
N GLY A 30 -1.49 18.38 -7.55
CA GLY A 30 -1.62 18.23 -6.10
C GLY A 30 -2.08 16.87 -5.60
N ALA A 31 -2.15 15.87 -6.48
CA ALA A 31 -2.51 14.52 -6.11
C ALA A 31 -1.31 13.82 -5.43
N LEU A 32 -1.48 13.46 -4.16
CA LEU A 32 -0.55 12.64 -3.35
C LEU A 32 -0.56 11.16 -3.74
N SER A 33 -1.41 10.82 -4.71
CA SER A 33 -1.56 9.51 -5.32
C SER A 33 -1.74 9.69 -6.82
N ARG A 34 -1.28 8.73 -7.61
CA ARG A 34 -1.48 8.74 -9.07
C ARG A 34 -2.87 8.27 -9.48
N THR A 35 -3.43 7.32 -8.73
CA THR A 35 -4.70 6.65 -9.05
C THR A 35 -5.70 6.68 -7.90
N GLY A 36 -5.33 7.33 -6.80
CA GLY A 36 -6.11 7.46 -5.59
C GLY A 36 -6.58 8.89 -5.33
N LEU A 37 -7.76 8.99 -4.73
CA LEU A 37 -8.33 10.21 -4.20
C LEU A 37 -8.48 10.05 -2.70
N GLU A 38 -7.93 10.99 -1.93
CA GLU A 38 -8.17 11.04 -0.49
C GLU A 38 -9.59 11.51 -0.19
N ARG A 39 -10.29 10.77 0.65
CA ARG A 39 -11.67 11.02 1.07
C ARG A 39 -11.82 10.77 2.55
N THR A 40 -12.85 11.37 3.14
CA THR A 40 -13.32 10.96 4.47
C THR A 40 -14.41 9.92 4.27
N LEU A 41 -14.22 8.76 4.89
CA LEU A 41 -15.19 7.68 4.93
C LEU A 41 -15.97 7.70 6.24
N SER A 42 -17.27 7.41 6.18
CA SER A 42 -18.05 7.09 7.38
C SER A 42 -19.12 6.04 7.12
N PHE A 43 -19.47 5.27 8.15
CA PHE A 43 -20.64 4.39 8.13
C PHE A 43 -21.17 4.16 9.55
N GLU A 44 -22.42 3.68 9.65
CA GLU A 44 -23.01 3.26 10.91
C GLU A 44 -23.03 1.73 11.02
N GLY A 45 -22.54 1.22 12.14
CA GLY A 45 -22.62 -0.19 12.52
C GLY A 45 -23.60 -0.41 13.68
N VAL A 46 -23.88 -1.69 13.97
CA VAL A 46 -24.73 -2.08 15.10
C VAL A 46 -24.23 -3.37 15.73
N VAL A 47 -24.02 -3.33 17.05
CA VAL A 47 -23.66 -4.50 17.86
C VAL A 47 -24.67 -4.70 18.99
N TYR A 48 -24.80 -5.93 19.46
CA TYR A 48 -25.65 -6.27 20.60
C TYR A 48 -24.77 -6.77 21.74
N ALA A 49 -24.76 -6.03 22.85
CA ALA A 49 -23.98 -6.33 24.04
C ALA A 49 -24.86 -6.88 25.17
N LYS A 50 -24.23 -7.47 26.20
CA LYS A 50 -24.92 -7.83 27.44
C LYS A 50 -25.39 -6.56 28.17
N PRO A 51 -26.46 -6.63 29.00
CA PRO A 51 -26.96 -5.49 29.76
C PRO A 51 -25.93 -4.81 30.66
N ASP A 52 -24.98 -5.57 31.18
CA ASP A 52 -23.90 -5.16 32.08
C ASP A 52 -22.57 -4.92 31.37
N ALA A 53 -22.54 -4.93 30.04
CA ALA A 53 -21.31 -4.75 29.28
C ALA A 53 -20.69 -3.37 29.57
N THR A 54 -19.42 -3.40 29.93
CA THR A 54 -18.59 -2.21 30.08
C THR A 54 -18.40 -1.51 28.73
N GLU A 55 -18.04 -0.23 28.77
CA GLU A 55 -17.74 0.52 27.54
C GLU A 55 -16.59 -0.13 26.73
N THR A 56 -15.56 -0.63 27.41
CA THR A 56 -14.45 -1.37 26.79
C THR A 56 -14.92 -2.61 26.04
N GLU A 57 -15.87 -3.37 26.60
CA GLU A 57 -16.45 -4.53 25.92
C GLU A 57 -17.25 -4.13 24.67
N ILE A 58 -18.01 -3.05 24.75
CA ILE A 58 -18.77 -2.52 23.61
C ILE A 58 -17.81 -2.04 22.50
N VAL A 59 -16.75 -1.32 22.86
CA VAL A 59 -15.69 -0.90 21.92
C VAL A 59 -15.08 -2.12 21.23
N ARG A 60 -14.72 -3.16 21.99
CA ARG A 60 -14.16 -4.39 21.41
C ARG A 60 -15.12 -5.05 20.42
N LEU A 61 -16.42 -5.15 20.74
CA LEU A 61 -17.42 -5.69 19.82
C LEU A 61 -17.52 -4.86 18.53
N ALA A 62 -17.58 -3.53 18.67
CA ALA A 62 -17.65 -2.64 17.52
C ALA A 62 -16.37 -2.68 16.68
N GLN A 63 -15.18 -2.80 17.29
CA GLN A 63 -13.90 -2.98 16.58
C GLN A 63 -13.86 -4.32 15.83
N LEU A 64 -14.31 -5.42 16.44
CA LEU A 64 -14.38 -6.72 15.78
C LEU A 64 -15.30 -6.72 14.56
N GLN A 65 -16.47 -6.08 14.66
CA GLN A 65 -17.37 -5.88 13.50
C GLN A 65 -16.70 -4.99 12.44
N THR A 66 -16.20 -3.83 12.85
CA THR A 66 -15.60 -2.82 11.98
C THR A 66 -14.39 -3.36 11.22
N LYS A 67 -13.56 -4.20 11.84
CA LYS A 67 -12.40 -4.84 11.21
C LYS A 67 -12.76 -5.60 9.92
N THR A 68 -13.95 -6.17 9.83
CA THR A 68 -14.40 -6.88 8.60
C THR A 68 -14.77 -5.95 7.45
N ALA A 69 -14.96 -4.65 7.71
CA ALA A 69 -15.08 -3.67 6.64
C ALA A 69 -13.78 -3.54 5.84
N PHE A 70 -12.63 -3.96 6.40
CA PHE A 70 -11.34 -3.90 5.71
C PHE A 70 -11.36 -4.66 4.39
N GLY A 71 -11.68 -5.96 4.41
CA GLY A 71 -11.78 -6.76 3.18
C GLY A 71 -12.84 -6.22 2.22
N ALA A 72 -13.97 -5.74 2.77
CA ALA A 72 -15.06 -5.17 1.99
C ALA A 72 -14.68 -3.88 1.26
N LEU A 73 -13.89 -3.01 1.91
CA LEU A 73 -13.37 -1.77 1.32
C LEU A 73 -12.29 -2.08 0.30
N ARG A 74 -11.34 -2.96 0.64
CA ARG A 74 -10.24 -3.37 -0.25
C ARG A 74 -10.76 -3.93 -1.57
N THR A 75 -11.67 -4.90 -1.50
CA THR A 75 -12.29 -5.52 -2.69
C THR A 75 -13.16 -4.55 -3.48
N SER A 76 -13.52 -3.42 -2.87
CA SER A 76 -14.22 -2.34 -3.53
C SER A 76 -13.30 -1.24 -4.06
N GLY A 77 -11.97 -1.35 -3.99
CA GLY A 77 -11.03 -0.33 -4.49
C GLY A 77 -10.86 0.86 -3.54
N MET A 78 -10.92 0.61 -2.23
CA MET A 78 -10.71 1.62 -1.19
C MET A 78 -9.80 1.09 -0.09
N MET A 79 -8.89 1.95 0.37
CA MET A 79 -8.03 1.66 1.50
C MET A 79 -8.20 2.67 2.60
N ALA A 80 -8.43 2.21 3.82
CA ALA A 80 -8.51 3.04 5.01
C ALA A 80 -7.14 3.30 5.63
N GLN A 81 -6.97 4.48 6.21
CA GLN A 81 -5.72 4.92 6.84
C GLN A 81 -5.60 4.52 8.31
N THR A 82 -6.61 3.88 8.91
CA THR A 82 -6.48 3.34 10.27
C THR A 82 -6.20 1.84 10.26
N ARG A 83 -5.14 1.41 10.96
CA ARG A 83 -4.79 -0.01 11.14
C ARG A 83 -5.97 -0.83 11.64
N GLU A 84 -6.38 -1.82 10.84
CA GLU A 84 -7.48 -2.75 11.13
C GLU A 84 -8.78 -2.03 11.57
N LEU A 85 -8.95 -0.76 11.15
CA LEU A 85 -10.12 0.06 11.42
C LEU A 85 -10.45 0.20 12.93
N ARG A 86 -9.42 0.29 13.78
CA ARG A 86 -9.58 0.25 15.24
C ARG A 86 -10.13 1.54 15.86
N ASN A 87 -10.26 2.63 15.09
CA ASN A 87 -10.66 3.96 15.57
C ASN A 87 -12.19 4.08 15.81
N VAL A 88 -12.73 3.20 16.65
CA VAL A 88 -14.12 3.27 17.12
C VAL A 88 -14.18 4.16 18.36
N GLN A 89 -14.96 5.24 18.27
CA GLN A 89 -15.05 6.24 19.34
C GLN A 89 -16.31 6.01 20.19
N PRO A 90 -16.18 5.75 21.51
CA PRO A 90 -17.33 5.55 22.40
C PRO A 90 -18.32 6.72 22.42
N ALA A 91 -17.81 7.93 22.19
CA ALA A 91 -18.63 9.15 22.11
C ALA A 91 -19.70 9.10 21.00
N THR A 92 -19.57 8.21 20.02
CA THR A 92 -20.57 8.01 18.95
C THR A 92 -21.68 7.02 19.32
N PHE A 93 -21.58 6.35 20.47
CA PHE A 93 -22.46 5.25 20.80
C PHE A 93 -23.87 5.73 21.14
N GLN A 94 -24.85 5.24 20.39
CA GLN A 94 -26.27 5.36 20.72
C GLN A 94 -26.75 4.01 21.26
N LYS A 95 -27.05 3.98 22.56
CA LYS A 95 -27.42 2.76 23.29
C LYS A 95 -28.93 2.71 23.51
N ARG A 96 -29.54 1.55 23.31
CA ARG A 96 -30.92 1.27 23.74
C ARG A 96 -31.06 -0.14 24.29
N ASN A 97 -31.86 -0.30 25.34
CA ASN A 97 -32.20 -1.61 25.87
C ASN A 97 -33.12 -2.35 24.88
N VAL A 98 -32.82 -3.61 24.61
CA VAL A 98 -33.63 -4.47 23.75
C VAL A 98 -33.91 -5.80 24.43
N LEU A 99 -35.05 -6.39 24.09
CA LEU A 99 -35.43 -7.74 24.50
C LEU A 99 -35.47 -8.63 23.27
N VAL A 100 -34.51 -9.55 23.16
CA VAL A 100 -34.38 -10.48 22.04
C VAL A 100 -35.35 -11.64 22.24
N VAL A 101 -36.31 -11.79 21.35
CA VAL A 101 -37.41 -12.77 21.47
C VAL A 101 -37.41 -13.75 20.31
N ASP A 102 -37.86 -14.97 20.57
CA ASP A 102 -38.18 -15.95 19.53
C ASP A 102 -39.49 -15.53 18.84
N PRO A 103 -39.49 -15.24 17.53
CA PRO A 103 -40.71 -14.90 16.81
C PRO A 103 -41.79 -15.98 16.84
N GLN A 104 -41.41 -17.25 17.05
CA GLN A 104 -42.35 -18.38 17.16
C GLN A 104 -42.97 -18.51 18.55
N HIS A 105 -42.30 -17.97 19.58
CA HIS A 105 -42.75 -17.98 20.98
C HIS A 105 -42.64 -16.56 21.58
N PRO A 106 -43.41 -15.59 21.04
CA PRO A 106 -43.30 -14.18 21.42
C PRO A 106 -43.70 -13.91 22.88
N GLU A 107 -44.28 -14.85 23.59
CA GLU A 107 -44.62 -14.77 25.02
C GLU A 107 -43.48 -15.17 25.95
N ALA A 108 -42.42 -15.80 25.43
CA ALA A 108 -41.26 -16.19 26.23
C ALA A 108 -40.53 -14.96 26.80
N ALA A 109 -39.83 -15.17 27.94
CA ALA A 109 -39.16 -14.11 28.70
C ALA A 109 -38.14 -13.28 27.90
N GLY A 110 -37.64 -13.80 26.77
CA GLY A 110 -36.63 -13.14 25.92
C GLY A 110 -35.25 -13.07 26.58
N GLU A 111 -34.25 -12.60 25.82
CA GLU A 111 -32.89 -12.34 26.30
C GLU A 111 -32.66 -10.82 26.30
N ALA A 112 -32.37 -10.26 27.47
CA ALA A 112 -32.07 -8.84 27.60
C ALA A 112 -30.69 -8.53 26.98
N LYS A 113 -30.63 -7.51 26.11
CA LYS A 113 -29.39 -6.99 25.51
C LYS A 113 -29.42 -5.46 25.45
N VAL A 114 -28.27 -4.88 25.11
CA VAL A 114 -28.14 -3.47 24.73
C VAL A 114 -27.79 -3.44 23.24
N GLU A 115 -28.67 -2.86 22.42
CA GLU A 115 -28.31 -2.50 21.05
C GLU A 115 -27.47 -1.23 21.10
N VAL A 116 -26.29 -1.28 20.50
CA VAL A 116 -25.38 -0.14 20.37
C VAL A 116 -25.18 0.15 18.90
N ARG A 117 -25.63 1.32 18.47
CA ARG A 117 -25.26 1.90 17.18
C ARG A 117 -24.01 2.74 17.36
N TYR A 118 -23.09 2.65 16.41
CA TYR A 118 -21.86 3.42 16.44
C TYR A 118 -21.58 3.98 15.05
N THR A 119 -20.88 5.12 15.02
CA THR A 119 -20.41 5.71 13.78
C THR A 119 -18.92 5.47 13.66
N TYR A 120 -18.50 4.84 12.57
CA TYR A 120 -17.10 4.76 12.18
C TYR A 120 -16.77 5.93 11.25
N LYS A 121 -15.59 6.53 11.45
CA LYS A 121 -15.03 7.56 10.56
C LYS A 121 -13.55 7.31 10.35
N ASP A 122 -13.08 7.50 9.13
CA ASP A 122 -11.67 7.36 8.78
C ASP A 122 -11.31 8.21 7.56
N GLU A 123 -10.03 8.38 7.34
CA GLU A 123 -9.53 8.79 6.02
C GLU A 123 -9.34 7.54 5.16
N VAL A 124 -9.63 7.67 3.88
CA VAL A 124 -9.48 6.59 2.90
C VAL A 124 -8.86 7.11 1.62
N LEU A 125 -8.08 6.25 0.98
CA LEU A 125 -7.74 6.37 -0.42
C LEU A 125 -8.76 5.60 -1.25
N VAL A 126 -9.24 6.24 -2.31
CA VAL A 126 -10.32 5.73 -3.16
C VAL A 126 -9.81 5.72 -4.59
N GLU A 127 -9.96 4.61 -5.33
CA GLU A 127 -9.60 4.61 -6.74
C GLU A 127 -10.32 5.73 -7.51
N GLU A 128 -9.65 6.37 -8.47
CA GLU A 128 -10.22 7.44 -9.29
C GLU A 128 -11.58 7.08 -9.91
N LYS A 129 -11.78 5.81 -10.32
CA LYS A 129 -13.05 5.32 -10.89
C LYS A 129 -14.24 5.41 -9.93
N LEU A 130 -13.98 5.58 -8.64
CA LEU A 130 -14.98 5.79 -7.60
C LEU A 130 -15.06 7.25 -7.14
N GLY A 131 -14.26 8.15 -7.71
CA GLY A 131 -14.12 9.54 -7.28
C GLY A 131 -15.43 10.34 -7.28
N GLU A 132 -16.34 10.06 -8.21
CA GLU A 132 -17.65 10.73 -8.26
C GLU A 132 -18.66 10.18 -7.25
N ARG A 133 -18.38 9.03 -6.62
CA ARG A 133 -19.31 8.43 -5.66
C ARG A 133 -19.27 9.17 -4.33
N THR A 134 -20.46 9.46 -3.82
CA THR A 134 -20.65 10.03 -2.47
C THR A 134 -21.12 8.99 -1.47
N SER A 135 -21.61 7.84 -1.94
CA SER A 135 -21.96 6.70 -1.10
C SER A 135 -22.05 5.39 -1.88
N PHE A 136 -21.99 4.27 -1.16
CA PHE A 136 -22.26 2.94 -1.70
C PHE A 136 -22.58 1.94 -0.56
N GLY A 137 -23.31 0.88 -0.91
CA GLY A 137 -23.68 -0.17 0.03
C GLY A 137 -22.61 -1.26 0.13
N LEU A 138 -22.26 -1.64 1.37
CA LEU A 138 -21.43 -2.79 1.71
C LEU A 138 -22.11 -3.65 2.77
N ALA A 139 -21.39 -4.64 3.29
CA ALA A 139 -21.72 -5.30 4.54
C ALA A 139 -20.47 -5.45 5.42
N VAL A 140 -20.70 -5.64 6.71
CA VAL A 140 -19.71 -6.10 7.70
C VAL A 140 -20.27 -7.33 8.39
N LEU A 141 -19.40 -8.09 9.06
CA LEU A 141 -19.79 -9.30 9.79
C LEU A 141 -20.07 -9.01 11.27
N ARG A 142 -20.94 -9.82 11.88
CA ARG A 142 -21.14 -9.83 13.33
C ARG A 142 -19.82 -10.12 14.09
N PRO A 143 -19.59 -9.54 15.28
CA PRO A 143 -18.30 -9.58 15.98
C PRO A 143 -17.68 -10.97 16.23
N ASP A 144 -18.48 -12.03 16.20
CA ASP A 144 -18.09 -13.42 16.45
C ASP A 144 -17.78 -14.22 15.17
N TRP A 145 -17.55 -13.52 14.07
CA TRP A 145 -17.11 -14.08 12.79
C TRP A 145 -15.86 -14.97 12.91
N GLU A 146 -14.99 -14.73 13.90
CA GLU A 146 -13.81 -15.57 14.17
C GLU A 146 -14.22 -17.02 14.50
N THR A 147 -15.31 -17.20 15.23
CA THR A 147 -15.83 -18.53 15.61
C THR A 147 -16.87 -19.07 14.63
N GLU A 148 -17.50 -18.20 13.83
CA GLU A 148 -18.54 -18.56 12.85
C GLU A 148 -18.08 -18.32 11.39
N TYR A 149 -16.81 -18.56 11.10
CA TYR A 149 -16.20 -18.21 9.80
C TYR A 149 -16.65 -19.08 8.62
N GLN A 150 -17.12 -20.31 8.87
CA GLN A 150 -17.35 -21.32 7.82
C GLN A 150 -18.38 -20.88 6.77
N GLU A 151 -19.51 -20.31 7.20
CA GLU A 151 -20.56 -19.85 6.29
C GLU A 151 -20.14 -18.60 5.48
N PRO A 152 -19.62 -17.52 6.10
CA PRO A 152 -19.03 -16.40 5.35
C PRO A 152 -17.92 -16.84 4.39
N THR A 153 -17.11 -17.83 4.75
CA THR A 153 -16.06 -18.36 3.86
C THR A 153 -16.67 -19.02 2.62
N ARG A 154 -17.78 -19.75 2.77
CA ARG A 154 -18.46 -20.36 1.61
C ARG A 154 -19.07 -19.30 0.68
N ASP A 155 -19.69 -18.28 1.25
CA ASP A 155 -20.58 -17.38 0.51
C ASP A 155 -19.90 -16.07 0.08
N CYS A 156 -18.95 -15.58 0.87
CA CYS A 156 -18.43 -14.21 0.84
C CYS A 156 -16.91 -14.11 0.75
N VAL A 157 -16.24 -15.15 0.27
CA VAL A 157 -14.84 -15.07 -0.17
C VAL A 157 -14.73 -15.72 -1.55
N ALA A 158 -13.61 -15.51 -2.25
CA ALA A 158 -13.36 -16.14 -3.57
C ALA A 158 -13.49 -17.67 -3.54
N ASN A 159 -13.30 -18.26 -2.35
CA ASN A 159 -13.49 -19.68 -2.06
C ASN A 159 -12.60 -20.58 -2.95
N ASP A 160 -11.38 -20.12 -3.22
CA ASP A 160 -10.27 -20.95 -3.67
C ASP A 160 -9.52 -21.58 -2.47
N ARG A 161 -8.40 -22.23 -2.73
CA ARG A 161 -7.62 -22.91 -1.68
C ARG A 161 -7.01 -21.92 -0.68
N GLU A 162 -6.54 -20.78 -1.16
CA GLU A 162 -5.83 -19.77 -0.40
C GLU A 162 -6.80 -18.98 0.48
N ALA A 163 -7.88 -18.44 -0.09
CA ALA A 163 -8.90 -17.72 0.65
C ALA A 163 -9.55 -18.57 1.76
N ARG A 164 -9.69 -19.90 1.54
CA ARG A 164 -10.15 -20.83 2.59
C ARG A 164 -9.12 -21.04 3.68
N ALA A 165 -7.83 -21.06 3.34
CA ALA A 165 -6.76 -21.18 4.31
C ALA A 165 -6.71 -19.93 5.19
N ASP A 166 -6.71 -18.75 4.56
CA ASP A 166 -6.74 -17.45 5.23
C ASP A 166 -7.90 -17.34 6.21
N ALA A 167 -9.12 -17.67 5.78
CA ALA A 167 -10.28 -17.58 6.64
C ALA A 167 -10.19 -18.52 7.86
N ARG A 168 -9.69 -19.76 7.67
CA ARG A 168 -9.44 -20.72 8.77
C ARG A 168 -8.37 -20.22 9.73
N ASP A 169 -7.36 -19.52 9.22
CA ASP A 169 -6.21 -19.05 9.98
C ASP A 169 -6.46 -17.66 10.62
N GLY A 170 -7.72 -17.19 10.62
CA GLY A 170 -8.16 -15.98 11.31
C GLY A 170 -8.18 -14.71 10.45
N TYR A 171 -7.97 -14.84 9.14
CA TYR A 171 -7.92 -13.72 8.18
C TYR A 171 -9.22 -13.52 7.40
N LEU A 172 -10.36 -14.06 7.85
CA LEU A 172 -11.65 -13.86 7.20
C LEU A 172 -11.96 -12.36 6.99
N TRP A 173 -11.65 -11.52 7.97
CA TRP A 173 -11.82 -10.05 7.87
C TRP A 173 -11.07 -9.41 6.69
N TYR A 174 -9.98 -10.02 6.22
CA TYR A 174 -9.13 -9.55 5.12
C TYR A 174 -9.65 -10.02 3.75
N VAL A 175 -10.11 -11.28 3.68
CA VAL A 175 -10.60 -11.91 2.45
C VAL A 175 -12.11 -11.77 2.24
N PHE A 176 -12.84 -11.16 3.18
CA PHE A 176 -14.28 -10.95 3.08
C PHE A 176 -14.64 -9.97 1.95
N ASP A 177 -15.46 -10.45 1.01
CA ASP A 177 -15.92 -9.73 -0.17
C ASP A 177 -17.46 -9.76 -0.25
N PRO A 178 -18.16 -8.71 0.20
CA PRO A 178 -19.61 -8.62 0.11
C PRO A 178 -20.11 -8.30 -1.31
N THR A 179 -19.21 -8.06 -2.26
CA THR A 179 -19.56 -7.72 -3.64
C THR A 179 -19.84 -8.97 -4.49
N LEU A 180 -19.40 -10.15 -4.05
CA LEU A 180 -19.64 -11.44 -4.70
C LEU A 180 -21.13 -11.74 -4.84
N ALA A 181 -21.50 -12.36 -5.96
CA ALA A 181 -22.89 -12.72 -6.23
C ALA A 181 -23.45 -13.73 -5.21
N THR A 182 -22.63 -14.67 -4.75
CA THR A 182 -22.95 -15.61 -3.67
C THR A 182 -23.22 -14.88 -2.36
N CYS A 183 -22.37 -13.90 -2.00
CA CYS A 183 -22.53 -13.14 -0.78
C CYS A 183 -23.78 -12.25 -0.82
N LYS A 184 -24.01 -11.55 -1.93
CA LYS A 184 -25.22 -10.76 -2.16
C LYS A 184 -26.50 -11.58 -1.98
N ARG A 185 -26.52 -12.84 -2.45
CA ARG A 185 -27.63 -13.76 -2.21
C ARG A 185 -27.76 -14.11 -0.73
N ALA A 186 -26.67 -14.49 -0.06
CA ALA A 186 -26.69 -14.81 1.37
C ALA A 186 -27.20 -13.63 2.24
N ILE A 187 -26.75 -12.40 1.94
CA ILE A 187 -27.21 -11.17 2.58
C ILE A 187 -28.71 -10.95 2.35
N ALA A 188 -29.18 -11.15 1.12
CA ALA A 188 -30.59 -10.99 0.77
C ALA A 188 -31.48 -12.06 1.42
N ASP A 189 -31.00 -13.30 1.48
CA ASP A 189 -31.71 -14.42 2.10
C ASP A 189 -31.87 -14.22 3.61
N GLU A 190 -30.79 -13.84 4.30
CA GLU A 190 -30.85 -13.48 5.71
C GLU A 190 -31.79 -12.29 5.96
N LYS A 191 -31.73 -11.25 5.12
CA LYS A 191 -32.63 -10.10 5.22
C LYS A 191 -34.11 -10.52 5.13
N ARG A 192 -34.46 -11.42 4.21
CA ARG A 192 -35.84 -11.92 4.06
C ARG A 192 -36.33 -12.65 5.32
N VAL A 193 -35.47 -13.46 5.95
CA VAL A 193 -35.81 -14.13 7.22
C VAL A 193 -36.06 -13.12 8.32
N ILE A 194 -35.16 -12.13 8.49
CA ILE A 194 -35.30 -11.08 9.51
C ILE A 194 -36.58 -10.25 9.31
N GLU A 195 -36.91 -9.92 8.06
CA GLU A 195 -38.13 -9.18 7.74
C GLU A 195 -39.41 -9.99 8.04
N ALA A 196 -39.40 -11.29 7.72
CA ALA A 196 -40.51 -12.19 8.05
C ALA A 196 -40.70 -12.32 9.57
N ASP A 197 -39.61 -12.50 10.32
CA ASP A 197 -39.62 -12.59 11.78
C ASP A 197 -40.10 -11.30 12.44
N ARG A 198 -39.64 -10.15 11.95
CA ARG A 198 -40.11 -8.83 12.40
C ARG A 198 -41.61 -8.67 12.16
N ALA A 199 -42.11 -9.12 11.01
CA ALA A 199 -43.54 -9.06 10.71
C ALA A 199 -44.34 -9.98 11.64
N THR A 200 -43.84 -11.17 11.96
CA THR A 200 -44.46 -12.09 12.93
C THR A 200 -44.54 -11.47 14.32
N LEU A 201 -43.44 -10.89 14.82
CA LEU A 201 -43.44 -10.18 16.10
C LEU A 201 -44.38 -8.99 16.12
N SER A 202 -44.44 -8.22 15.03
CA SER A 202 -45.36 -7.09 14.93
C SER A 202 -46.82 -7.54 15.01
N ARG A 203 -47.20 -8.64 14.35
CA ARG A 203 -48.54 -9.22 14.44
C ARG A 203 -48.84 -9.76 15.84
N ALA A 204 -47.89 -10.44 16.47
CA ALA A 204 -48.05 -10.95 17.83
C ALA A 204 -48.26 -9.81 18.85
N ALA A 205 -47.48 -8.74 18.74
CA ALA A 205 -47.64 -7.55 19.58
C ALA A 205 -49.03 -6.91 19.40
N GLN A 206 -49.49 -6.77 18.15
CA GLN A 206 -50.83 -6.27 17.85
C GLN A 206 -51.94 -7.15 18.46
N ALA A 207 -51.81 -8.48 18.34
CA ALA A 207 -52.79 -9.43 18.89
C ALA A 207 -52.84 -9.39 20.42
N ALA A 208 -51.70 -9.15 21.08
CA ALA A 208 -51.61 -9.00 22.53
C ALA A 208 -52.07 -7.63 23.05
N GLY A 209 -52.58 -6.74 22.20
CA GLY A 209 -52.99 -5.39 22.58
C GLY A 209 -51.82 -4.48 22.97
N ILE A 210 -50.58 -4.86 22.65
CA ILE A 210 -49.40 -4.03 22.85
C ILE A 210 -49.41 -2.97 21.74
N ALA A 211 -49.65 -1.71 22.11
CA ALA A 211 -49.77 -0.61 21.16
C ALA A 211 -48.57 -0.59 20.20
N ARG A 212 -48.85 -0.42 18.90
CA ARG A 212 -47.82 -0.27 17.85
C ARG A 212 -46.91 0.89 18.21
N ALA A 213 -45.67 0.60 18.57
CA ALA A 213 -44.55 1.55 18.51
C ALA A 213 -44.88 2.96 19.01
N ALA A 214 -45.47 3.11 20.20
CA ALA A 214 -45.08 4.26 20.99
C ALA A 214 -43.55 4.12 21.18
N PRO A 215 -42.74 5.18 20.99
CA PRO A 215 -41.36 5.12 21.43
C PRO A 215 -41.39 4.59 22.86
N ALA A 216 -40.72 3.47 23.10
CA ALA A 216 -40.71 2.81 24.38
C ALA A 216 -40.59 3.88 25.47
N ALA A 217 -41.48 3.88 26.46
CA ALA A 217 -41.40 4.87 27.54
C ALA A 217 -39.96 4.85 28.05
N ALA A 218 -39.37 6.02 28.34
CA ALA A 218 -37.95 6.10 28.70
C ALA A 218 -37.58 5.03 29.75
N GLY A 219 -36.80 4.02 29.35
CA GLY A 219 -36.43 2.86 30.18
C GLY A 219 -37.02 1.50 29.78
N GLU A 220 -38.02 1.43 28.88
CA GLU A 220 -38.61 0.16 28.42
C GLU A 220 -37.80 -0.46 27.26
N ALA A 221 -37.59 -1.78 27.32
CA ALA A 221 -36.80 -2.49 26.33
C ALA A 221 -37.58 -2.72 25.02
N VAL A 222 -36.98 -2.38 23.89
CA VAL A 222 -37.58 -2.63 22.57
C VAL A 222 -37.47 -4.11 22.23
N ARG A 223 -38.59 -4.76 21.91
CA ARG A 223 -38.60 -6.17 21.51
C ARG A 223 -38.09 -6.34 20.08
N ILE A 224 -37.11 -7.22 19.87
CA ILE A 224 -36.53 -7.52 18.55
C ILE A 224 -36.43 -9.03 18.32
N ALA A 225 -36.47 -9.47 17.07
CA ALA A 225 -36.33 -10.88 16.73
C ALA A 225 -34.92 -11.40 17.01
N ARG A 226 -34.81 -12.66 17.42
CA ARG A 226 -33.53 -13.38 17.55
C ARG A 226 -32.71 -13.33 16.26
N SER A 227 -33.34 -13.49 15.10
CA SER A 227 -32.67 -13.36 13.79
C SER A 227 -32.08 -11.97 13.55
N GLN A 228 -32.70 -10.91 14.08
CA GLN A 228 -32.15 -9.55 13.99
C GLN A 228 -30.93 -9.36 14.90
N ALA A 229 -30.97 -9.88 16.13
CA ALA A 229 -29.86 -9.79 17.08
C ALA A 229 -28.65 -10.63 16.66
N ASN A 230 -28.90 -11.77 16.00
CA ASN A 230 -27.88 -12.72 15.54
C ASN A 230 -27.54 -12.56 14.04
N ARG A 231 -27.95 -11.44 13.45
CA ARG A 231 -27.71 -11.13 12.03
C ARG A 231 -26.21 -11.22 11.72
N ARG A 232 -25.85 -12.06 10.76
CA ARG A 232 -24.48 -12.33 10.36
C ARG A 232 -23.91 -11.25 9.46
N TYR A 233 -24.67 -10.85 8.45
CA TYR A 233 -24.25 -9.82 7.50
C TYR A 233 -24.98 -8.53 7.83
N ILE A 234 -24.28 -7.54 8.38
CA ILE A 234 -24.81 -6.21 8.68
C ILE A 234 -24.57 -5.31 7.47
N PRO A 235 -25.59 -4.97 6.67
CA PRO A 235 -25.44 -4.03 5.58
C PRO A 235 -25.15 -2.65 6.15
N ILE A 236 -24.17 -1.99 5.55
CA ILE A 236 -23.78 -0.63 5.89
C ILE A 236 -23.90 0.25 4.64
N ASN A 237 -24.18 1.52 4.85
CA ASN A 237 -24.04 2.52 3.81
C ASN A 237 -22.77 3.32 4.11
N VAL A 238 -21.77 3.17 3.25
CA VAL A 238 -20.55 3.95 3.33
C VAL A 238 -20.80 5.29 2.67
N ALA A 239 -20.53 6.38 3.39
CA ALA A 239 -20.51 7.74 2.88
C ALA A 239 -19.06 8.16 2.61
N LEU A 240 -18.84 8.84 1.48
CA LEU A 240 -17.54 9.38 1.05
C LEU A 240 -17.63 10.89 0.87
N GLU A 241 -16.93 11.64 1.71
CA GLU A 241 -16.84 13.09 1.64
C GLU A 241 -15.53 13.50 0.96
N ASN A 242 -15.58 14.55 0.13
CA ASN A 242 -14.38 15.06 -0.53
C ASN A 242 -13.43 15.66 0.50
N LYS A 243 -12.19 15.19 0.55
CA LYS A 243 -11.12 15.93 1.23
C LYS A 243 -10.73 17.11 0.34
N ARG A 244 -10.36 18.23 0.94
CA ARG A 244 -9.87 19.39 0.17
C ARG A 244 -8.58 18.96 -0.51
N ALA A 245 -8.58 18.86 -1.85
CA ALA A 245 -7.38 18.54 -2.60
C ALA A 245 -6.24 19.50 -2.22
N GLN A 246 -5.06 18.93 -1.97
CA GLN A 246 -3.85 19.76 -1.93
C GLN A 246 -3.74 20.45 -3.29
N ARG A 247 -3.45 21.75 -3.28
CA ARG A 247 -3.32 22.54 -4.51
C ARG A 247 -1.85 22.68 -4.87
N GLY A 248 -1.51 22.26 -6.08
CA GLY A 248 -0.17 22.42 -6.66
C GLY A 248 0.76 21.25 -6.38
N ALA A 249 1.82 21.18 -7.17
CA ALA A 249 2.82 20.13 -7.12
C ALA A 249 3.53 20.05 -5.75
N VAL A 250 3.70 18.83 -5.24
CA VAL A 250 4.53 18.53 -4.07
C VAL A 250 5.78 17.79 -4.51
N TYR A 251 6.91 18.12 -3.89
CA TYR A 251 8.23 17.62 -4.25
C TYR A 251 8.91 17.00 -3.03
N PRO A 252 9.76 15.98 -3.21
CA PRO A 252 10.78 15.63 -2.22
C PRO A 252 11.62 16.85 -1.84
N GLU A 253 12.19 16.83 -0.63
CA GLU A 253 13.20 17.81 -0.20
C GLU A 253 14.55 17.59 -0.94
N TYR A 254 14.56 17.83 -2.25
CA TYR A 254 15.73 17.58 -3.11
C TYR A 254 16.96 18.37 -2.69
N ASP A 255 16.79 19.57 -2.17
CA ASP A 255 17.88 20.39 -1.66
C ASP A 255 18.56 19.70 -0.47
N ARG A 256 17.80 19.03 0.40
CA ARG A 256 18.34 18.24 1.52
C ARG A 256 19.02 16.96 1.03
N LEU A 257 18.40 16.25 0.08
CA LEU A 257 18.98 15.04 -0.53
C LEU A 257 20.31 15.34 -1.25
N PHE A 258 20.35 16.38 -2.08
CA PHE A 258 21.53 16.74 -2.87
C PHE A 258 22.56 17.58 -2.10
N ARG A 259 22.25 18.12 -0.92
CA ARG A 259 23.26 18.68 -0.01
C ARG A 259 24.16 17.59 0.58
N GLY A 260 23.60 16.39 0.69
CA GLY A 260 24.18 15.23 1.38
C GLY A 260 23.67 15.18 2.82
N GLY A 261 23.16 14.02 3.22
CA GLY A 261 22.60 13.79 4.55
C GLY A 261 23.49 12.87 5.35
N ILE A 262 23.40 11.58 5.05
CA ILE A 262 24.10 10.52 5.78
C ILE A 262 25.60 10.57 5.55
N GLU A 263 26.00 10.83 4.30
CA GLU A 263 27.39 10.99 3.91
C GLU A 263 27.61 12.34 3.24
N ALA A 264 28.67 13.03 3.66
CA ALA A 264 29.01 14.34 3.10
C ALA A 264 29.27 14.21 1.59
N ASN A 265 28.66 15.10 0.80
CA ASN A 265 28.76 15.11 -0.66
C ASN A 265 28.31 13.81 -1.35
N LYS A 266 27.35 13.09 -0.75
CA LYS A 266 26.73 11.93 -1.37
C LYS A 266 25.21 11.94 -1.25
N LEU A 267 24.56 11.32 -2.23
CA LEU A 267 23.19 10.84 -2.15
C LEU A 267 23.25 9.31 -2.13
N VAL A 268 22.84 8.70 -1.03
CA VAL A 268 22.89 7.24 -0.85
C VAL A 268 21.51 6.64 -1.02
N VAL A 269 21.35 5.82 -2.06
CA VAL A 269 20.15 5.01 -2.33
C VAL A 269 20.40 3.59 -1.84
N GLY A 270 19.66 3.16 -0.82
CA GLY A 270 19.63 1.78 -0.36
C GLY A 270 18.50 1.03 -1.02
N PHE A 271 18.80 0.02 -1.82
CA PHE A 271 17.82 -0.79 -2.54
C PHE A 271 17.86 -2.25 -2.08
N LEU A 272 16.91 -2.63 -1.23
CA LEU A 272 16.78 -3.97 -0.67
C LEU A 272 15.73 -4.77 -1.44
N VAL A 273 16.08 -6.01 -1.77
CA VAL A 273 15.16 -6.96 -2.40
C VAL A 273 15.08 -8.22 -1.55
N GLY A 274 13.88 -8.51 -1.05
CA GLY A 274 13.57 -9.71 -0.30
C GLY A 274 13.24 -10.90 -1.19
N ARG A 275 13.26 -12.08 -0.59
CA ARG A 275 12.81 -13.32 -1.25
C ARG A 275 11.28 -13.31 -1.38
N LEU A 276 10.77 -13.93 -2.44
CA LEU A 276 9.33 -14.04 -2.69
C LEU A 276 8.81 -15.46 -2.45
N GLU A 277 9.66 -16.47 -2.60
CA GLU A 277 9.25 -17.86 -2.41
C GLU A 277 9.03 -18.17 -0.92
N HIS A 278 7.85 -18.68 -0.57
CA HIS A 278 7.50 -19.07 0.81
C HIS A 278 8.28 -20.30 1.34
N HIS A 279 9.20 -20.83 0.55
CA HIS A 279 10.09 -21.93 0.91
C HIS A 279 11.48 -21.62 0.38
N TRP A 280 12.50 -22.18 1.03
CA TRP A 280 13.87 -21.90 0.63
C TRP A 280 14.13 -22.38 -0.81
N VAL A 281 14.57 -21.45 -1.66
CA VAL A 281 15.10 -21.70 -2.99
C VAL A 281 16.43 -20.98 -3.19
N ASP A 282 17.23 -21.47 -4.14
CA ASP A 282 18.40 -20.72 -4.60
C ASP A 282 17.98 -19.39 -5.22
N ALA A 283 18.78 -18.33 -5.04
CA ALA A 283 18.46 -16.98 -5.52
C ALA A 283 18.03 -16.97 -7.00
N SER A 284 18.74 -17.67 -7.89
CA SER A 284 18.40 -17.74 -9.32
C SER A 284 17.05 -18.40 -9.67
N LYS A 285 16.36 -18.97 -8.68
CA LYS A 285 15.03 -19.59 -8.80
C LYS A 285 13.95 -18.79 -8.08
N ASP A 286 14.34 -17.76 -7.34
CA ASP A 286 13.42 -16.85 -6.67
C ASP A 286 12.96 -15.77 -7.66
N GLY A 287 11.65 -15.54 -7.76
CA GLY A 287 11.10 -14.53 -8.67
C GLY A 287 11.70 -13.14 -8.43
N ASN A 288 11.94 -12.78 -7.17
CA ASN A 288 12.48 -11.46 -6.84
C ASN A 288 13.97 -11.29 -7.18
N TYR A 289 14.71 -12.38 -7.41
CA TYR A 289 16.06 -12.25 -7.94
C TYR A 289 16.05 -11.72 -9.38
N TRP A 290 15.04 -12.13 -10.17
CA TRP A 290 14.81 -11.58 -11.50
C TRP A 290 14.45 -10.09 -11.40
N GLU A 291 13.55 -9.71 -10.49
CA GLU A 291 13.18 -8.31 -10.26
C GLU A 291 14.39 -7.46 -9.85
N TRP A 292 15.25 -7.96 -8.97
CA TRP A 292 16.49 -7.29 -8.60
C TRP A 292 17.42 -7.06 -9.79
N MET A 293 17.63 -8.08 -10.62
CA MET A 293 18.47 -7.97 -11.81
C MET A 293 17.84 -7.04 -12.86
N SER A 294 16.53 -7.06 -13.02
CA SER A 294 15.74 -6.18 -13.91
C SER A 294 15.83 -4.72 -13.48
N ALA A 295 15.81 -4.46 -12.16
CA ALA A 295 16.00 -3.14 -11.59
C ALA A 295 17.40 -2.59 -11.90
N LEU A 296 18.45 -3.39 -11.68
CA LEU A 296 19.83 -3.01 -12.00
C LEU A 296 20.02 -2.77 -13.49
N ASP A 297 19.43 -3.62 -14.34
CA ASP A 297 19.47 -3.48 -15.78
C ASP A 297 18.86 -2.15 -16.24
N THR A 298 17.62 -1.89 -15.80
CA THR A 298 16.87 -0.66 -16.07
C THR A 298 17.65 0.57 -15.62
N LEU A 299 18.23 0.54 -14.43
CA LEU A 299 18.97 1.66 -13.88
C LEU A 299 20.29 1.91 -14.62
N PHE A 300 21.04 0.87 -14.98
CA PHE A 300 22.30 1.01 -15.71
C PHE A 300 22.12 1.35 -17.19
N GLU A 301 20.99 1.02 -17.79
CA GLU A 301 20.64 1.53 -19.12
C GLU A 301 20.36 3.04 -19.09
N ALA A 302 19.69 3.54 -18.06
CA ALA A 302 19.45 4.97 -17.89
C ALA A 302 20.71 5.73 -17.39
N HIS A 303 21.59 5.05 -16.66
CA HIS A 303 22.77 5.62 -16.03
C HIS A 303 23.99 4.68 -16.18
N PRO A 304 24.55 4.57 -17.38
CA PRO A 304 25.67 3.67 -17.67
C PRO A 304 26.98 4.05 -16.94
N GLU A 305 27.02 5.20 -16.29
CA GLU A 305 28.18 5.70 -15.54
C GLU A 305 28.32 5.09 -14.14
N PHE A 306 27.34 4.31 -13.68
CA PHE A 306 27.46 3.56 -12.45
C PHE A 306 28.56 2.48 -12.58
N SER A 307 29.42 2.40 -11.57
CA SER A 307 30.48 1.40 -11.50
C SER A 307 30.50 0.73 -10.13
N LEU A 308 30.70 -0.58 -10.09
CA LEU A 308 30.82 -1.32 -8.83
C LEU A 308 32.10 -0.91 -8.11
N THR A 309 31.98 -0.39 -6.90
CA THR A 309 33.12 0.04 -6.07
C THR A 309 33.34 -0.85 -4.85
N LYS A 310 32.32 -1.59 -4.40
CA LYS A 310 32.40 -2.40 -3.19
C LYS A 310 31.49 -3.62 -3.23
N VAL A 311 31.94 -4.71 -2.62
CA VAL A 311 31.16 -5.92 -2.31
C VAL A 311 31.35 -6.23 -0.84
N GLU A 312 30.26 -6.44 -0.09
CA GLU A 312 30.32 -6.77 1.33
C GLU A 312 29.43 -7.98 1.69
N PRO A 313 29.97 -8.97 2.43
CA PRO A 313 31.39 -9.13 2.79
C PRO A 313 32.29 -9.23 1.54
N ALA A 314 33.56 -8.88 1.70
CA ALA A 314 34.51 -8.84 0.58
C ALA A 314 34.57 -10.21 -0.13
N ASP A 315 34.25 -10.22 -1.42
CA ASP A 315 34.34 -11.41 -2.26
C ASP A 315 34.64 -11.01 -3.71
N ASP A 316 35.35 -11.88 -4.43
CA ASP A 316 35.66 -11.73 -5.84
C ASP A 316 34.48 -12.22 -6.68
N ILE A 317 33.57 -11.31 -7.01
CA ILE A 317 32.43 -11.60 -7.91
C ILE A 317 32.83 -11.61 -9.39
N THR A 318 34.09 -11.36 -9.74
CA THR A 318 34.54 -11.54 -11.13
C THR A 318 34.78 -13.00 -11.47
N LYS A 319 34.69 -13.88 -10.47
CA LYS A 319 34.93 -15.32 -10.57
C LYS A 319 33.78 -16.14 -9.99
N VAL A 320 33.23 -17.04 -10.80
CA VAL A 320 32.19 -18.00 -10.39
C VAL A 320 32.63 -19.41 -10.72
N THR A 321 32.62 -20.28 -9.72
CA THR A 321 32.90 -21.72 -9.88
C THR A 321 31.61 -22.52 -9.69
N THR A 322 31.23 -23.26 -10.71
CA THR A 322 30.05 -24.15 -10.68
C THR A 322 30.30 -25.39 -9.83
N THR A 323 29.23 -26.08 -9.43
CA THR A 323 29.32 -27.36 -8.69
C THR A 323 30.05 -28.46 -9.46
N ALA A 324 30.10 -28.36 -10.80
CA ALA A 324 30.89 -29.25 -11.66
C ALA A 324 32.38 -28.87 -11.73
N GLY A 325 32.85 -27.88 -10.96
CA GLY A 325 34.24 -27.43 -10.92
C GLY A 325 34.66 -26.48 -12.05
N LYS A 326 33.80 -26.24 -13.06
CA LYS A 326 34.09 -25.26 -14.12
C LYS A 326 34.05 -23.86 -13.54
N THR A 327 35.11 -23.09 -13.80
CA THR A 327 35.30 -21.72 -13.33
C THR A 327 35.19 -20.74 -14.49
N TYR A 328 34.42 -19.68 -14.27
CA TYR A 328 34.26 -18.53 -15.16
C TYR A 328 34.90 -17.33 -14.48
N THR A 329 35.65 -16.52 -15.23
CA THR A 329 36.44 -15.38 -14.74
C THR A 329 36.14 -14.14 -15.56
N ASN A 330 36.59 -12.97 -15.10
CA ASN A 330 36.34 -11.67 -15.74
C ASN A 330 34.85 -11.35 -15.89
N LEU A 331 34.02 -11.88 -14.98
CA LEU A 331 32.60 -11.57 -14.95
C LEU A 331 32.38 -10.15 -14.42
N SER A 332 31.45 -9.45 -15.05
CA SER A 332 30.92 -8.15 -14.63
C SER A 332 29.49 -8.31 -14.13
N ILE A 333 28.95 -7.30 -13.43
CA ILE A 333 27.52 -7.31 -13.06
C ILE A 333 26.60 -7.41 -14.27
N ARG A 334 27.00 -6.89 -15.45
CA ARG A 334 26.22 -7.06 -16.68
C ARG A 334 26.15 -8.52 -17.11
N ASP A 335 27.17 -9.34 -16.82
CA ASP A 335 27.11 -10.79 -17.07
C ASP A 335 26.09 -11.48 -16.17
N TYR A 336 26.00 -11.09 -14.89
CA TYR A 336 24.97 -11.60 -13.98
C TYR A 336 23.55 -11.26 -14.46
N ILE A 337 23.34 -10.02 -14.92
CA ILE A 337 22.08 -9.59 -15.54
C ILE A 337 21.79 -10.41 -16.81
N ASN A 338 22.79 -10.60 -17.68
CA ASN A 338 22.66 -11.40 -18.89
C ASN A 338 22.26 -12.85 -18.60
N PHE A 339 22.78 -13.45 -17.53
CA PHE A 339 22.41 -14.80 -17.11
C PHE A 339 20.96 -14.87 -16.60
N ALA A 340 20.52 -13.87 -15.85
CA ALA A 340 19.21 -13.86 -15.20
C ALA A 340 18.06 -13.45 -16.13
N ILE A 341 18.27 -12.41 -16.95
CA ILE A 341 17.22 -11.75 -17.73
C ILE A 341 17.21 -12.23 -19.18
N TYR A 342 18.38 -12.40 -19.78
CA TYR A 342 18.52 -12.51 -21.24
C TYR A 342 18.87 -13.91 -21.76
N ASP A 343 19.06 -14.90 -20.87
CA ASP A 343 19.63 -16.23 -21.19
C ASP A 343 20.95 -16.14 -22.02
N ARG A 344 21.75 -15.09 -21.80
CA ARG A 344 23.00 -14.84 -22.52
C ARG A 344 24.18 -15.32 -21.70
N PHE A 345 24.79 -16.42 -22.13
CA PHE A 345 25.92 -17.07 -21.47
C PHE A 345 27.17 -17.09 -22.36
N PRO A 346 28.37 -17.38 -21.80
CA PRO A 346 29.57 -17.52 -22.60
C PRO A 346 29.40 -18.55 -23.74
N ASP A 347 30.00 -18.28 -24.88
CA ASP A 347 29.90 -19.15 -26.06
C ASP A 347 30.30 -20.60 -25.76
N GLY A 348 29.58 -21.54 -26.38
CA GLY A 348 29.82 -22.97 -26.20
C GLY A 348 29.34 -23.54 -24.85
N THR A 349 28.61 -22.76 -24.04
CA THR A 349 28.00 -23.23 -22.79
C THR A 349 26.75 -24.07 -23.10
N SER A 350 26.76 -25.35 -22.73
CA SER A 350 25.58 -26.23 -22.88
C SER A 350 24.47 -25.86 -21.89
N ASP A 351 23.22 -26.27 -22.14
CA ASP A 351 22.09 -25.96 -21.23
C ASP A 351 22.32 -26.39 -19.78
N ALA A 352 22.97 -27.53 -19.57
CA ALA A 352 23.35 -27.98 -18.23
C ALA A 352 24.38 -27.04 -17.58
N GLN A 353 25.34 -26.56 -18.36
CA GLN A 353 26.34 -25.59 -17.89
C GLN A 353 25.72 -24.20 -17.66
N LYS A 354 24.76 -23.77 -18.49
CA LYS A 354 24.00 -22.52 -18.31
C LYS A 354 23.28 -22.54 -16.96
N ARG A 355 22.48 -23.59 -16.70
CA ARG A 355 21.79 -23.78 -15.42
C ARG A 355 22.74 -23.80 -14.23
N ALA A 356 23.87 -24.52 -14.35
CA ALA A 356 24.86 -24.59 -13.28
C ALA A 356 25.56 -23.24 -13.03
N LEU A 357 25.84 -22.47 -14.09
CA LEU A 357 26.42 -21.14 -13.99
C LEU A 357 25.42 -20.14 -13.39
N ALA A 358 24.18 -20.10 -13.87
CA ALA A 358 23.13 -19.23 -13.30
C ALA A 358 22.94 -19.48 -11.80
N LEU A 359 22.89 -20.76 -11.40
CA LEU A 359 22.79 -21.17 -9.99
C LEU A 359 23.98 -20.69 -9.15
N ALA A 360 25.20 -20.93 -9.64
CA ALA A 360 26.41 -20.52 -8.95
C ALA A 360 26.57 -19.00 -8.90
N ALA A 361 26.12 -18.29 -9.94
CA ALA A 361 26.09 -16.84 -10.01
C ALA A 361 25.09 -16.24 -9.01
N GLY A 362 23.86 -16.78 -8.94
CA GLY A 362 22.87 -16.37 -7.94
C GLY A 362 23.38 -16.52 -6.52
N ARG A 363 23.94 -17.70 -6.17
CA ARG A 363 24.59 -17.92 -4.85
C ARG A 363 25.76 -17.00 -4.59
N LYS A 364 26.47 -16.56 -5.63
CA LYS A 364 27.60 -15.63 -5.51
C LYS A 364 27.14 -14.23 -5.12
N LEU A 365 25.92 -13.82 -5.46
CA LEU A 365 25.39 -12.49 -5.11
C LEU A 365 24.43 -12.51 -3.91
N ASP A 366 23.84 -13.67 -3.61
CA ASP A 366 22.91 -13.85 -2.51
C ASP A 366 23.48 -13.34 -1.18
N GLN A 367 22.67 -12.54 -0.48
CA GLN A 367 22.98 -11.95 0.81
C GLN A 367 24.26 -11.11 0.86
N LYS A 368 24.58 -10.43 -0.25
CA LYS A 368 25.70 -9.47 -0.32
C LYS A 368 25.24 -8.07 -0.63
N TRP A 369 25.93 -7.12 -0.03
CA TRP A 369 25.81 -5.72 -0.38
C TRP A 369 26.72 -5.41 -1.56
N LEU A 370 26.14 -4.86 -2.61
CA LEU A 370 26.85 -4.31 -3.75
C LEU A 370 26.75 -2.78 -3.70
N THR A 371 27.87 -2.09 -3.82
CA THR A 371 27.90 -0.62 -3.90
C THR A 371 28.32 -0.19 -5.29
N PHE A 372 27.47 0.61 -5.93
CA PHE A 372 27.76 1.26 -7.19
C PHE A 372 27.84 2.76 -7.01
N GLU A 373 28.79 3.40 -7.67
CA GLU A 373 28.96 4.86 -7.59
C GLU A 373 28.92 5.49 -8.98
N LYS A 374 28.25 6.65 -9.05
CA LYS A 374 28.29 7.58 -10.17
C LYS A 374 28.76 8.94 -9.66
N LYS A 375 29.83 9.48 -10.26
CA LYS A 375 30.38 10.79 -9.91
C LYS A 375 29.70 11.89 -10.72
N VAL A 376 29.29 12.96 -10.07
CA VAL A 376 28.60 14.11 -10.66
C VAL A 376 29.10 15.42 -10.04
N LYS A 377 28.68 16.56 -10.59
CA LYS A 377 28.75 17.86 -9.94
C LYS A 377 27.36 18.36 -9.60
N VAL A 378 27.22 18.92 -8.39
CA VAL A 378 25.96 19.45 -7.88
C VAL A 378 26.12 20.92 -7.52
N ALA A 379 25.16 21.74 -7.92
CA ALA A 379 24.97 23.12 -7.47
C ALA A 379 23.54 23.30 -6.95
N ILE A 380 23.37 24.03 -5.84
CA ILE A 380 22.08 24.29 -5.20
C ILE A 380 21.93 25.81 -5.03
N GLY A 381 20.86 26.39 -5.59
CA GLY A 381 20.67 27.83 -5.65
C GLY A 381 21.85 28.51 -6.37
N ASP A 382 22.47 29.47 -5.69
CA ASP A 382 23.63 30.22 -6.17
C ASP A 382 24.98 29.61 -5.72
N GLU A 383 24.98 28.43 -5.10
CA GLU A 383 26.20 27.75 -4.68
C GLU A 383 27.04 27.32 -5.89
N ALA A 384 28.37 27.40 -5.76
CA ALA A 384 29.28 26.91 -6.79
C ALA A 384 29.14 25.38 -6.96
N PRO A 385 29.23 24.84 -8.21
CA PRO A 385 29.22 23.41 -8.42
C PRO A 385 30.34 22.70 -7.65
N ARG A 386 29.99 21.63 -6.91
CA ARG A 386 30.93 20.80 -6.15
C ARG A 386 30.87 19.35 -6.58
N ASP A 387 31.98 18.63 -6.39
CA ASP A 387 32.03 17.19 -6.60
C ASP A 387 31.04 16.49 -5.66
N PHE A 388 30.28 15.55 -6.22
CA PHE A 388 29.24 14.82 -5.52
C PHE A 388 29.18 13.39 -6.04
N THR A 389 28.73 12.45 -5.21
CA THR A 389 28.56 11.03 -5.60
C THR A 389 27.12 10.60 -5.40
N ILE A 390 26.52 10.01 -6.43
CA ILE A 390 25.30 9.22 -6.27
C ILE A 390 25.74 7.78 -6.03
N GLU A 391 25.33 7.20 -4.92
CA GLU A 391 25.73 5.86 -4.48
C GLU A 391 24.49 4.96 -4.39
N LEU A 392 24.52 3.81 -5.05
CA LEU A 392 23.53 2.76 -4.93
C LEU A 392 24.10 1.63 -4.09
N ARG A 393 23.49 1.36 -2.93
CA ARG A 393 23.77 0.22 -2.07
C ARG A 393 22.65 -0.77 -2.22
N THR A 394 22.91 -1.93 -2.80
CA THR A 394 21.84 -2.90 -3.04
C THR A 394 22.14 -4.27 -2.44
N TYR A 395 21.09 -4.99 -2.07
CA TYR A 395 21.16 -6.28 -1.40
C TYR A 395 19.96 -7.14 -1.81
N PHE A 396 20.22 -8.41 -2.11
CA PHE A 396 19.19 -9.42 -2.34
C PHE A 396 19.22 -10.50 -1.26
N GLY A 397 18.05 -11.05 -0.95
CA GLY A 397 17.91 -12.23 -0.11
C GLY A 397 17.54 -11.90 1.33
N VAL A 398 16.96 -10.72 1.57
CA VAL A 398 16.46 -10.35 2.90
C VAL A 398 15.11 -11.03 3.16
N GLU A 399 14.91 -11.51 4.39
CA GLU A 399 13.66 -12.15 4.83
C GLU A 399 13.26 -11.57 6.18
N GLU A 400 13.17 -12.39 7.23
CA GLU A 400 12.73 -11.99 8.58
C GLU A 400 13.86 -11.39 9.43
N GLN A 401 15.10 -11.43 8.93
CA GLN A 401 16.27 -10.88 9.64
C GLN A 401 16.20 -9.36 9.66
N LYS A 402 16.25 -8.75 10.84
CA LYS A 402 16.16 -7.29 11.02
C LYS A 402 17.40 -6.56 10.50
N GLU A 403 18.57 -7.17 10.62
CA GLU A 403 19.87 -6.53 10.46
C GLU A 403 20.07 -5.88 9.09
N PRO A 404 19.71 -6.52 7.94
CA PRO A 404 19.83 -5.87 6.64
C PRO A 404 18.91 -4.65 6.50
N TYR A 405 17.67 -4.70 7.01
CA TYR A 405 16.76 -3.55 7.01
C TYR A 405 17.31 -2.42 7.85
N GLN A 406 17.73 -2.71 9.09
CA GLN A 406 18.31 -1.69 9.97
C GLN A 406 19.55 -1.06 9.34
N ARG A 407 20.40 -1.85 8.68
CA ARG A 407 21.54 -1.33 7.92
C ARG A 407 21.08 -0.42 6.79
N ALA A 408 20.08 -0.80 6.00
CA ALA A 408 19.56 0.00 4.89
C ALA A 408 18.98 1.33 5.38
N LEU A 409 18.07 1.26 6.36
CA LEU A 409 17.38 2.40 6.95
C LEU A 409 18.35 3.39 7.60
N LYS A 410 19.38 2.89 8.27
CA LYS A 410 20.38 3.73 8.95
C LYS A 410 21.32 4.45 7.98
N ASN A 411 21.61 3.83 6.83
CA ASN A 411 22.72 4.22 5.97
C ASN A 411 22.28 4.66 4.55
N SER A 412 21.02 5.01 4.34
CA SER A 412 20.50 5.47 3.04
C SER A 412 19.64 6.73 3.16
N ASP A 413 19.91 7.77 2.36
CA ASP A 413 19.05 8.96 2.27
C ASP A 413 17.73 8.58 1.56
N VAL A 414 17.80 7.65 0.62
CA VAL A 414 16.64 7.05 -0.05
C VAL A 414 16.62 5.56 0.23
N PHE A 415 15.56 5.05 0.84
CA PHE A 415 15.39 3.62 1.11
C PHE A 415 14.33 3.05 0.17
N VAL A 416 14.68 2.04 -0.60
CA VAL A 416 13.78 1.35 -1.53
C VAL A 416 13.73 -0.12 -1.16
N TYR A 417 12.52 -0.68 -1.05
CA TYR A 417 12.30 -2.07 -0.67
C TYR A 417 11.28 -2.76 -1.56
N ASN A 418 11.70 -3.92 -2.08
CA ASN A 418 10.85 -4.86 -2.79
C ASN A 418 10.82 -6.21 -2.05
N GLY A 419 9.65 -6.78 -1.81
CA GLY A 419 9.54 -8.12 -1.25
C GLY A 419 8.26 -8.37 -0.48
N HIS A 420 8.27 -9.43 0.34
CA HIS A 420 7.18 -9.69 1.28
C HIS A 420 6.90 -8.48 2.15
N SER A 421 5.62 -8.25 2.44
CA SER A 421 5.30 -7.12 3.29
C SER A 421 5.67 -7.38 4.74
N PHE A 422 6.62 -6.58 5.21
CA PHE A 422 6.96 -6.47 6.63
C PHE A 422 6.58 -5.09 7.20
N LEU A 423 5.93 -4.22 6.43
CA LEU A 423 5.61 -2.90 6.97
C LEU A 423 4.59 -3.02 8.11
N GLY A 424 4.99 -2.65 9.33
CA GLY A 424 4.14 -2.77 10.53
C GLY A 424 4.05 -4.15 11.19
N ALA A 425 4.85 -5.11 10.73
CA ALA A 425 5.00 -6.45 11.32
C ALA A 425 6.38 -7.07 10.99
N GLY A 426 6.83 -8.11 11.71
CA GLY A 426 8.13 -8.72 11.40
C GLY A 426 9.28 -7.71 11.48
N PRO A 427 10.31 -7.75 10.60
CA PRO A 427 11.49 -6.91 10.71
C PRO A 427 11.21 -5.41 10.53
N LEU A 428 10.27 -4.99 9.67
CA LEU A 428 9.88 -3.59 9.44
C LEU A 428 8.69 -3.15 10.32
N ASP A 429 8.53 -3.75 11.51
CA ASP A 429 7.68 -3.18 12.55
C ASP A 429 8.40 -2.00 13.23
N PRO A 430 7.81 -0.79 13.29
CA PRO A 430 8.45 0.36 13.93
C PRO A 430 8.80 0.11 15.42
N ARG A 431 8.09 -0.80 16.10
CA ARG A 431 8.38 -1.19 17.50
C ARG A 431 9.73 -1.88 17.67
N ASN A 432 10.32 -2.37 16.59
CA ASN A 432 11.64 -2.99 16.63
C ASN A 432 12.77 -1.96 16.63
N TYR A 433 12.49 -0.69 16.34
CA TYR A 433 13.50 0.33 16.11
C TYR A 433 13.49 1.42 17.19
N GLN A 434 14.62 2.12 17.28
CA GLN A 434 14.76 3.34 18.07
C GLN A 434 15.21 4.49 17.16
N ALA A 435 15.08 5.73 17.60
CA ALA A 435 15.50 6.89 16.81
C ALA A 435 16.98 6.82 16.35
N SER A 436 17.86 6.18 17.13
CA SER A 436 19.28 5.97 16.81
C SER A 436 19.56 4.95 15.70
N ASP A 437 18.52 4.23 15.26
CA ASP A 437 18.56 3.34 14.09
C ASP A 437 18.34 4.10 12.78
N PHE A 438 18.03 5.39 12.85
CA PHE A 438 17.83 6.26 11.70
C PHE A 438 18.84 7.40 11.70
N PRO A 439 19.21 7.93 10.53
CA PRO A 439 19.94 9.18 10.46
C PRO A 439 19.06 10.35 10.92
N SER A 440 19.67 11.44 11.38
CA SER A 440 18.94 12.67 11.69
C SER A 440 18.57 13.49 10.44
N SER A 441 19.15 13.16 9.28
CA SER A 441 18.85 13.79 7.99
C SER A 441 17.46 13.40 7.47
N TYR A 442 16.97 14.15 6.48
CA TYR A 442 15.79 13.77 5.72
C TYR A 442 15.98 12.42 5.04
N GLN A 443 14.90 11.63 4.96
CA GLN A 443 14.88 10.41 4.17
C GLN A 443 13.61 10.33 3.31
N LEU A 444 13.73 9.67 2.16
CA LEU A 444 12.60 9.26 1.33
C LEU A 444 12.57 7.74 1.27
N TRP A 445 11.45 7.13 1.63
CA TRP A 445 11.28 5.69 1.57
C TRP A 445 10.30 5.34 0.44
N PHE A 446 10.59 4.29 -0.31
CA PHE A 446 9.67 3.67 -1.25
C PHE A 446 9.59 2.18 -0.94
N ILE A 447 8.44 1.74 -0.44
CA ILE A 447 8.21 0.35 -0.05
C ILE A 447 7.18 -0.22 -1.02
N ASP A 448 7.64 -1.03 -1.95
CA ASP A 448 6.80 -1.73 -2.92
C ASP A 448 6.63 -3.19 -2.50
N GLY A 449 5.57 -3.46 -1.75
CA GLY A 449 5.25 -4.81 -1.28
C GLY A 449 3.74 -5.04 -1.17
N CYS A 450 3.35 -6.32 -1.18
CA CYS A 450 1.95 -6.77 -1.26
C CYS A 450 1.01 -6.21 -0.18
N ILE A 451 1.53 -5.81 0.99
CA ILE A 451 0.72 -5.33 2.14
C ILE A 451 1.46 -4.15 2.79
N SER A 452 1.96 -3.20 2.02
CA SER A 452 2.65 -2.01 2.54
C SER A 452 1.66 -0.88 2.86
N TYR A 453 0.61 -1.19 3.63
CA TYR A 453 -0.45 -0.22 3.87
C TYR A 453 0.03 1.00 4.66
N ASN A 454 -0.49 2.16 4.28
CA ASN A 454 -0.05 3.46 4.75
C ASN A 454 -0.20 3.65 6.27
N TYR A 455 -1.18 3.01 6.88
CA TYR A 455 -1.40 3.06 8.33
C TYR A 455 -0.32 2.36 9.19
N TYR A 456 0.62 1.63 8.58
CA TYR A 456 1.76 1.07 9.30
C TYR A 456 2.93 2.06 9.44
N ASN A 457 2.88 3.18 8.73
CA ASN A 457 3.97 4.15 8.64
C ASN A 457 4.01 5.13 9.80
N GLU A 458 2.86 5.43 10.41
CA GLU A 458 2.76 6.47 11.44
C GLU A 458 3.75 6.27 12.60
N GLY A 459 4.09 5.01 12.90
CA GLY A 459 5.07 4.67 13.93
C GLY A 459 6.51 5.12 13.62
N TYR A 460 6.84 5.40 12.37
CA TYR A 460 8.17 5.83 11.95
C TYR A 460 8.39 7.35 12.05
N PHE A 461 7.36 8.18 11.91
CA PHE A 461 7.53 9.64 12.01
C PHE A 461 8.15 10.06 13.36
N PRO A 462 7.70 9.57 14.53
CA PRO A 462 8.34 9.90 15.81
C PRO A 462 9.81 9.46 15.88
N LEU A 463 10.17 8.33 15.25
CA LEU A 463 11.55 7.84 15.19
C LEU A 463 12.45 8.74 14.34
N LYS A 464 11.87 9.51 13.42
CA LYS A 464 12.53 10.48 12.54
C LYS A 464 12.40 11.93 13.00
N GLY A 465 11.78 12.17 14.15
CA GLY A 465 11.55 13.50 14.71
C GLY A 465 10.40 14.28 14.04
N GLY A 466 9.53 13.60 13.28
CA GLY A 466 8.36 14.17 12.61
C GLY A 466 8.34 13.91 11.10
N SER A 467 7.19 14.20 10.48
CA SER A 467 6.93 14.11 9.04
C SER A 467 7.86 14.97 8.20
N GLN A 468 8.31 16.12 8.70
CA GLN A 468 9.26 16.98 7.99
C GLN A 468 10.64 16.34 7.73
N ASN A 469 10.93 15.13 8.22
CA ASN A 469 12.22 14.44 8.05
C ASN A 469 12.08 13.07 7.38
N LEU A 470 10.87 12.67 6.99
CA LEU A 470 10.62 11.38 6.39
C LEU A 470 9.44 11.49 5.46
N ASP A 471 9.66 11.13 4.21
CA ASP A 471 8.59 10.90 3.26
C ASP A 471 8.50 9.40 2.99
N LEU A 472 7.29 8.85 2.93
CA LEU A 472 7.05 7.45 2.62
C LEU A 472 6.14 7.33 1.40
N ILE A 473 6.62 6.64 0.38
CA ILE A 473 5.85 6.16 -0.76
C ILE A 473 5.46 4.71 -0.47
N VAL A 474 4.17 4.46 -0.36
CA VAL A 474 3.62 3.17 0.06
C VAL A 474 2.38 2.80 -0.73
N ASN A 475 2.02 1.52 -0.69
CA ASN A 475 0.90 0.99 -1.46
C ASN A 475 -0.43 1.15 -0.70
N GLY A 476 -1.47 1.62 -1.41
CA GLY A 476 -2.83 1.63 -0.88
C GLY A 476 -3.51 0.26 -0.99
N MET A 477 -3.14 -0.55 -1.97
CA MET A 477 -3.64 -1.91 -2.16
C MET A 477 -2.48 -2.87 -2.39
N GLU A 478 -2.78 -4.14 -2.55
CA GLU A 478 -1.78 -5.14 -2.87
C GLU A 478 -1.16 -4.91 -4.24
N ALA A 479 0.17 -4.71 -4.28
CA ALA A 479 0.95 -4.72 -5.50
C ALA A 479 1.28 -6.17 -5.88
N ASP A 480 1.21 -6.44 -7.18
CA ASP A 480 1.85 -7.61 -7.76
C ASP A 480 3.37 -7.50 -7.56
N ALA A 481 4.02 -8.63 -7.28
CA ALA A 481 5.48 -8.67 -7.20
C ALA A 481 6.12 -8.50 -8.60
N ASP A 482 5.39 -8.90 -9.66
CA ASP A 482 5.83 -8.76 -11.04
C ASP A 482 6.07 -7.28 -11.40
N TYR A 483 7.24 -7.02 -11.98
CA TYR A 483 7.72 -5.71 -12.41
C TYR A 483 8.04 -4.68 -11.31
N GLY A 484 8.00 -5.07 -10.03
CA GLY A 484 8.33 -4.17 -8.92
C GLY A 484 9.74 -3.58 -9.07
N GLY A 485 10.72 -4.41 -9.43
CA GLY A 485 12.11 -3.97 -9.58
C GLY A 485 12.27 -2.94 -10.70
N MET A 486 11.54 -3.11 -11.80
CA MET A 486 11.56 -2.15 -12.90
C MET A 486 10.89 -0.81 -12.52
N ALA A 487 9.77 -0.86 -11.79
CA ALA A 487 9.08 0.33 -11.32
C ALA A 487 9.95 1.15 -10.35
N GLU A 488 10.58 0.47 -9.41
CA GLU A 488 11.54 1.05 -8.45
C GLU A 488 12.75 1.66 -9.14
N ALA A 489 13.35 0.96 -10.09
CA ALA A 489 14.49 1.49 -10.86
C ALA A 489 14.12 2.73 -11.67
N LYS A 490 12.93 2.78 -12.28
CA LYS A 490 12.42 3.96 -12.99
C LYS A 490 12.21 5.13 -12.04
N LEU A 491 11.66 4.89 -10.85
CA LEU A 491 11.52 5.93 -9.82
C LEU A 491 12.88 6.45 -9.37
N ILE A 492 13.82 5.55 -9.01
CA ILE A 492 15.19 5.90 -8.60
C ILE A 492 15.87 6.72 -9.70
N SER A 493 15.85 6.22 -10.95
CA SER A 493 16.45 6.92 -12.09
C SER A 493 15.87 8.32 -12.24
N ARG A 494 14.56 8.46 -12.10
CA ARG A 494 13.90 9.76 -12.26
C ARG A 494 14.23 10.70 -11.10
N LEU A 495 14.30 10.20 -9.87
CA LEU A 495 14.71 10.93 -8.67
C LEU A 495 16.14 11.49 -8.81
N ILE A 496 17.10 10.67 -9.27
CA ILE A 496 18.52 11.04 -9.36
C ILE A 496 18.89 11.80 -10.65
N SER A 497 17.95 11.97 -11.58
CA SER A 497 18.19 12.54 -12.91
C SER A 497 18.61 14.02 -12.92
N GLY A 498 18.45 14.74 -11.80
CA GLY A 498 18.78 16.16 -11.71
C GLY A 498 17.74 17.10 -12.33
N LYS A 499 16.53 16.64 -12.68
CA LYS A 499 15.41 17.50 -13.09
C LYS A 499 14.30 17.67 -12.03
N GLN A 500 14.56 17.24 -10.79
CA GLN A 500 13.71 17.43 -9.60
C GLN A 500 12.20 17.21 -9.85
N PRO A 501 11.79 16.01 -10.31
CA PRO A 501 10.39 15.71 -10.58
C PRO A 501 9.52 15.80 -9.31
N SER A 502 8.26 16.21 -9.46
CA SER A 502 7.25 16.17 -8.39
C SER A 502 6.93 14.72 -8.00
N TYR A 503 6.27 14.52 -6.85
CA TYR A 503 5.83 13.18 -6.43
C TYR A 503 4.92 12.53 -7.46
N LYS A 504 3.99 13.27 -8.06
CA LYS A 504 3.14 12.77 -9.15
C LYS A 504 3.98 12.22 -10.32
N GLN A 505 5.03 12.92 -10.72
CA GLN A 505 5.93 12.49 -11.79
C GLN A 505 6.77 11.28 -11.39
N LEU A 506 7.17 11.16 -10.13
CA LEU A 506 7.85 9.97 -9.60
C LEU A 506 6.92 8.75 -9.59
N LEU A 507 5.68 8.91 -9.12
CA LEU A 507 4.67 7.85 -9.12
C LEU A 507 4.29 7.40 -10.54
N GLU A 508 4.22 8.33 -11.49
CA GLU A 508 3.99 8.01 -12.90
C GLU A 508 5.15 7.18 -13.50
N ALA A 509 6.39 7.42 -13.07
CA ALA A 509 7.53 6.59 -13.48
C ALA A 509 7.42 5.15 -12.95
N ALA A 510 6.85 4.98 -11.75
CA ALA A 510 6.63 3.69 -11.09
C ALA A 510 5.26 3.05 -11.39
N LYS A 511 4.47 3.58 -12.34
CA LYS A 511 3.06 3.20 -12.52
C LYS A 511 2.78 1.73 -12.81
N GLN A 512 3.80 0.98 -13.21
CA GLN A 512 3.66 -0.42 -13.63
C GLN A 512 3.16 -1.32 -12.50
N THR A 513 3.54 -0.98 -11.27
CA THR A 513 3.10 -1.67 -10.05
C THR A 513 2.33 -0.70 -9.16
N ASP A 514 1.48 0.20 -9.66
CA ASP A 514 0.76 1.18 -8.82
C ASP A 514 -0.58 0.63 -8.28
N PRO A 515 -0.62 0.08 -7.06
CA PRO A 515 -1.85 -0.32 -6.41
C PRO A 515 -2.37 0.84 -5.56
N LEU A 516 -2.66 2.01 -6.16
CA LEU A 516 -3.26 3.12 -5.42
C LEU A 516 -2.26 3.74 -4.41
N ARG A 517 -1.02 4.00 -4.85
CA ARG A 517 0.07 4.49 -3.99
C ARG A 517 -0.22 5.85 -3.41
N ILE A 518 0.27 6.10 -2.19
CA ILE A 518 0.24 7.40 -1.52
C ILE A 518 1.66 7.81 -1.12
N VAL A 519 1.88 9.12 -1.08
CA VAL A 519 3.01 9.74 -0.40
C VAL A 519 2.52 10.30 0.93
N GLU A 520 3.20 9.95 2.02
CA GLU A 520 2.98 10.51 3.36
C GLU A 520 4.22 11.26 3.85
N GLY A 521 4.04 12.33 4.63
CA GLY A 521 5.10 13.19 5.20
C GLY A 521 5.39 14.45 4.37
N GLU A 522 5.03 14.42 3.09
CA GLU A 522 5.28 15.44 2.07
C GLU A 522 4.56 16.77 2.32
N ALA A 523 3.50 16.78 3.12
CA ALA A 523 2.76 17.99 3.48
C ALA A 523 3.64 19.04 4.21
N ASP A 524 4.72 18.59 4.86
CA ASP A 524 5.68 19.47 5.53
C ASP A 524 6.84 19.93 4.62
N ASN A 525 6.90 19.44 3.37
CA ASN A 525 8.01 19.74 2.47
C ASN A 525 7.98 21.16 1.96
N LYS A 526 9.13 21.82 2.04
CA LYS A 526 9.31 23.23 1.69
C LYS A 526 9.99 23.43 0.36
N TYR A 527 10.73 22.45 -0.15
CA TYR A 527 11.41 22.55 -1.44
C TYR A 527 10.44 22.89 -2.57
N ARG A 528 10.80 23.89 -3.38
CA ARG A 528 10.14 24.23 -4.64
C ARG A 528 11.22 24.45 -5.70
N PRO A 529 11.14 23.81 -6.89
CA PRO A 529 12.16 23.96 -7.93
C PRO A 529 12.23 25.38 -8.50
N THR A 530 11.14 26.15 -8.39
CA THR A 530 11.09 27.57 -8.77
C THR A 530 11.83 28.49 -7.81
N GLU A 531 12.04 28.07 -6.56
CA GLU A 531 12.72 28.87 -5.53
C GLU A 531 14.17 28.42 -5.35
N THR A 532 14.41 27.12 -5.32
CA THR A 532 15.74 26.53 -5.14
C THR A 532 16.10 25.65 -6.33
N LYS A 533 16.81 26.24 -7.29
CA LYS A 533 17.30 25.50 -8.46
C LYS A 533 18.39 24.51 -8.05
N ILE A 534 18.31 23.28 -8.53
CA ILE A 534 19.36 22.27 -8.35
C ILE A 534 19.84 21.85 -9.73
N THR A 535 21.16 21.86 -9.93
CA THR A 535 21.78 21.37 -11.17
C THR A 535 22.65 20.17 -10.84
N VAL A 536 22.43 19.06 -11.55
CA VAL A 536 23.26 17.86 -11.50
C VAL A 536 23.87 17.67 -12.88
N ALA A 537 25.21 17.68 -12.96
CA ALA A 537 25.95 17.52 -14.21
C ALA A 537 26.93 16.34 -14.12
N PRO A 538 27.25 15.67 -15.24
CA PRO A 538 28.37 14.74 -15.27
C PRO A 538 29.67 15.39 -14.78
N ARG A 539 30.54 14.61 -14.13
CA ARG A 539 31.81 15.11 -13.60
C ARG A 539 32.82 15.43 -14.69
#